data_AF-A0A9C8JCI6-F1
#
_entry.id   AF-A0A9C8JCI6-F1
#
_cell.length_a   1.000
_cell.length_b   1.000
_cell.length_c   1.000
_cell.angle_alpha   90.00
_cell.angle_beta   90.00
_cell.angle_gamma   90.00
#
_symmetry.space_group_name_H-M   'P 1'
#
loop_
_entity.id
_entity.type
_entity.pdbx_description
1 polymer ?
#
loop_
_entity_poly.entity_id
_entity_poly.type
_entity_poly.pdbx_seq_one_letter_code
_entity_poly.pdbx_strand_id
1 'polypeptide(L)'
;MSGNNFKEDSAAKKNARSILDDIQETQEKAPSLPQNNQNYDLFATLLGPSGDTEQLSNLLSFWDSIPRYSVSRQIQASMRNEAGNLPILRKEFQTPAGEICEMELKPARIEVGGEEKDFYPAESEELIEDILRKIFLQQRHGFHDSDRDESWCKFTINMIVKELKAFGKVRSHEEVKQALEIMENCRLTITVNGKQAYSSNILSDKLLQDRASYRTNSNALSAVKFSSLISRAINKFDYRQYNYADAMSLKQPLARWLFKRLADRFINAGIDAPAYKIIFTEIDRDSGLMHHRLVTRRIETLKMAVEELVESGVLMRYEMNSIKDGKKIVDAVFMLHASMKFIKEMKAANARQKIVKEKSLRLTKK
;
A
#
# COMPACT_ATOMS: atom_id res chain seq x y z
N MET A 1 45.13 2.18 -60.92
CA MET A 1 43.76 1.67 -60.82
C MET A 1 43.56 1.13 -59.42
N SER A 2 42.45 1.52 -58.81
CA SER A 2 42.22 1.60 -57.37
C SER A 2 42.09 0.24 -56.69
N GLY A 3 42.91 0.03 -55.66
CA GLY A 3 42.72 -1.02 -54.66
C GLY A 3 41.70 -0.57 -53.63
N ASN A 4 40.57 -1.27 -53.58
CA ASN A 4 39.41 -0.98 -52.75
C ASN A 4 39.64 -1.60 -51.35
N ASN A 5 40.00 -0.78 -50.34
CA ASN A 5 40.06 -1.23 -48.95
C ASN A 5 38.68 -1.03 -48.31
N PHE A 6 37.90 -2.12 -48.25
CA PHE A 6 36.77 -2.24 -47.34
C PHE A 6 37.33 -2.25 -45.90
N LYS A 7 37.15 -1.15 -45.17
CA LYS A 7 37.23 -1.17 -43.71
C LYS A 7 35.93 -1.80 -43.19
N GLU A 8 36.04 -3.01 -42.65
CA GLU A 8 35.03 -3.58 -41.77
C GLU A 8 34.93 -2.73 -40.50
N ASP A 9 33.86 -1.93 -40.39
CA ASP A 9 33.40 -1.41 -39.11
C ASP A 9 32.86 -2.58 -38.28
N SER A 10 33.74 -3.29 -37.59
CA SER A 10 33.33 -4.21 -36.53
C SER A 10 32.91 -3.38 -35.32
N ALA A 11 31.62 -3.03 -35.25
CA ALA A 11 31.00 -2.60 -34.01
C ALA A 11 31.15 -3.75 -33.01
N ALA A 12 32.10 -3.62 -32.08
CA ALA A 12 32.37 -4.61 -31.05
C ALA A 12 31.06 -4.93 -30.31
N LYS A 13 30.53 -6.14 -30.54
CA LYS A 13 29.36 -6.63 -29.82
C LYS A 13 29.73 -6.66 -28.34
N LYS A 14 29.17 -5.73 -27.57
CA LYS A 14 29.27 -5.72 -26.10
C LYS A 14 28.89 -7.12 -25.60
N ASN A 15 29.78 -7.75 -24.83
CA ASN A 15 29.51 -9.08 -24.32
C ASN A 15 28.41 -9.00 -23.26
N ALA A 16 27.68 -10.09 -23.04
CA ALA A 16 26.55 -10.08 -22.09
C ALA A 16 26.98 -9.59 -20.69
N ARG A 17 28.24 -9.85 -20.31
CA ARG A 17 28.81 -9.39 -19.03
C ARG A 17 28.95 -7.87 -18.97
N SER A 18 29.48 -7.21 -20.01
CA SER A 18 29.59 -5.75 -20.07
C SER A 18 28.21 -5.09 -20.17
N ILE A 19 27.23 -5.73 -20.80
CA ILE A 19 25.85 -5.23 -20.82
C ILE A 19 25.21 -5.36 -19.43
N LEU A 20 25.46 -6.48 -18.73
CA LEU A 20 24.98 -6.69 -17.36
C LEU A 20 25.69 -5.76 -16.37
N ASP A 21 26.99 -5.54 -16.52
CA ASP A 21 27.78 -4.59 -15.72
C ASP A 21 27.32 -3.14 -16.01
N ASP A 22 27.04 -2.77 -17.26
CA ASP A 22 26.44 -1.47 -17.63
C ASP A 22 25.03 -1.30 -17.01
N ILE A 23 24.21 -2.36 -17.02
CA ILE A 23 22.90 -2.38 -16.35
C ILE A 23 23.07 -2.24 -14.84
N GLN A 24 24.06 -2.91 -14.25
CA GLN A 24 24.32 -2.89 -12.82
C GLN A 24 24.88 -1.53 -12.37
N GLU A 25 25.76 -0.87 -13.13
CA GLU A 25 26.18 0.52 -12.90
C GLU A 25 25.04 1.52 -13.06
N THR A 26 24.13 1.28 -14.02
CA THR A 26 22.94 2.11 -14.25
C THR A 26 21.91 1.90 -13.13
N GLN A 27 21.79 0.67 -12.61
CA GLN A 27 20.97 0.33 -11.46
C GLN A 27 21.57 0.93 -10.18
N GLU A 28 22.86 0.75 -9.91
CA GLU A 28 23.55 1.29 -8.72
C GLU A 28 23.38 2.79 -8.53
N LYS A 29 23.18 3.53 -9.63
CA LYS A 29 22.74 4.92 -9.59
C LYS A 29 21.21 4.98 -9.57
N ALA A 30 20.64 4.91 -8.36
CA ALA A 30 19.37 5.59 -8.11
C ALA A 30 19.45 6.99 -8.77
N PRO A 31 18.44 7.44 -9.53
CA PRO A 31 18.53 8.68 -10.30
C PRO A 31 19.14 9.79 -9.44
N SER A 32 20.23 10.39 -9.93
CA SER A 32 20.91 11.50 -9.26
C SER A 32 19.87 12.58 -9.00
N LEU A 33 19.63 12.91 -7.72
CA LEU A 33 18.60 13.85 -7.26
C LEU A 33 18.44 15.02 -8.24
N PRO A 34 17.38 15.08 -9.07
CA PRO A 34 16.97 16.30 -9.71
C PRO A 34 16.07 17.10 -8.76
N GLN A 35 16.00 18.40 -9.07
CA GLN A 35 15.43 19.53 -8.31
C GLN A 35 14.01 19.35 -7.77
N ASN A 36 13.70 20.08 -6.68
CA ASN A 36 12.36 20.43 -6.16
C ASN A 36 11.18 19.99 -7.05
N ASN A 37 10.55 18.87 -6.72
CA ASN A 37 9.30 18.47 -7.35
C ASN A 37 8.13 19.00 -6.49
N GLN A 38 7.45 20.03 -6.99
CA GLN A 38 6.37 20.71 -6.25
C GLN A 38 5.20 19.78 -5.91
N ASN A 39 4.95 18.72 -6.71
CA ASN A 39 3.92 17.72 -6.41
C ASN A 39 4.31 16.88 -5.20
N TYR A 40 5.58 16.45 -5.15
CA TYR A 40 6.12 15.68 -4.04
C TYR A 40 6.29 16.52 -2.77
N ASP A 41 6.74 17.76 -2.88
CA ASP A 41 6.82 18.68 -1.74
C ASP A 41 5.44 18.88 -1.10
N LEU A 42 4.39 19.01 -1.92
CA LEU A 42 3.02 19.11 -1.44
C LEU A 42 2.52 17.80 -0.81
N PHE A 43 2.88 16.66 -1.41
CA PHE A 43 2.58 15.34 -0.86
C PHE A 43 3.25 15.11 0.51
N ALA A 44 4.51 15.51 0.66
CA ALA A 44 5.30 15.38 1.88
C ALA A 44 4.92 16.40 2.97
N THR A 45 4.30 17.52 2.61
CA THR A 45 3.85 18.53 3.58
C THR A 45 2.53 18.09 4.23
N LEU A 46 2.56 17.77 5.53
CA LEU A 46 1.39 17.36 6.33
C LEU A 46 0.94 18.46 7.29
N LEU A 47 -0.27 18.34 7.84
CA LEU A 47 -0.83 19.29 8.80
C LEU A 47 -1.32 18.56 10.06
N GLY A 48 -0.56 18.69 11.15
CA GLY A 48 -0.93 18.17 12.46
C GLY A 48 -1.85 19.11 13.26
N PRO A 49 -2.75 18.59 14.11
CA PRO A 49 -3.59 19.42 15.00
C PRO A 49 -2.79 20.38 15.91
N SER A 50 -1.54 20.02 16.24
CA SER A 50 -0.61 20.80 17.08
C SER A 50 0.70 21.15 16.35
N GLY A 51 0.73 21.01 15.03
CA GLY A 51 1.97 21.13 14.23
C GLY A 51 2.83 19.85 14.19
N ASP A 52 2.58 18.87 15.06
CA ASP A 52 3.22 17.56 15.01
C ASP A 52 2.67 16.71 13.86
N THR A 53 3.55 16.28 12.97
CA THR A 53 3.24 15.48 11.79
C THR A 53 3.91 14.10 11.80
N GLU A 54 4.66 13.74 12.84
CA GLU A 54 5.44 12.50 12.88
C GLU A 54 4.56 11.25 12.75
N GLN A 55 3.35 11.32 13.32
CA GLN A 55 2.36 10.25 13.32
C GLN A 55 1.50 10.21 12.06
N LEU A 56 1.71 11.12 11.11
CA LEU A 56 0.87 11.26 9.94
C LEU A 56 1.49 10.61 8.70
N SER A 57 0.63 10.18 7.79
CA SER A 57 1.00 9.76 6.43
C SER A 57 -0.14 10.09 5.47
N ASN A 58 -0.05 9.66 4.22
CA ASN A 58 -1.09 9.82 3.21
C ASN A 58 -1.72 8.47 2.83
N LEU A 59 -3.04 8.47 2.73
CA LEU A 59 -3.81 7.47 1.98
C LEU A 59 -3.89 7.90 0.52
N LEU A 60 -3.93 6.91 -0.35
CA LEU A 60 -4.07 7.01 -1.79
C LEU A 60 -5.39 6.32 -2.13
N SER A 61 -6.47 7.08 -2.28
CA SER A 61 -7.86 6.59 -2.20
C SER A 61 -8.13 5.38 -3.10
N PHE A 62 -7.66 5.40 -4.35
CA PHE A 62 -7.77 4.22 -5.23
C PHE A 62 -6.84 3.09 -4.80
N TRP A 63 -5.55 3.37 -4.58
CA TRP A 63 -4.56 2.34 -4.27
C TRP A 63 -4.86 1.61 -2.96
N ASP A 64 -5.28 2.30 -1.91
CA ASP A 64 -5.63 1.69 -0.62
C ASP A 64 -6.99 0.96 -0.63
N SER A 65 -7.82 1.17 -1.66
CA SER A 65 -9.09 0.45 -1.83
C SER A 65 -8.92 -0.98 -2.38
N ILE A 66 -7.77 -1.29 -2.98
CA ILE A 66 -7.53 -2.59 -3.62
C ILE A 66 -7.20 -3.64 -2.52
N PRO A 67 -7.92 -4.77 -2.44
CA PRO A 67 -7.79 -5.76 -1.36
C PRO A 67 -6.57 -6.70 -1.52
N ARG A 68 -5.38 -6.12 -1.74
CA ARG A 68 -4.15 -6.87 -2.02
C ARG A 68 -3.76 -7.83 -0.89
N TYR A 69 -3.93 -7.38 0.35
CA TYR A 69 -3.52 -8.07 1.57
C TYR A 69 -4.61 -8.99 2.14
N SER A 70 -5.62 -9.33 1.34
CA SER A 70 -6.86 -9.95 1.82
C SER A 70 -6.71 -11.38 2.33
N VAL A 71 -5.62 -12.09 2.01
CA VAL A 71 -5.44 -13.52 2.36
C VAL A 71 -4.28 -13.69 3.34
N SER A 72 -4.59 -14.13 4.57
CA SER A 72 -3.59 -14.36 5.62
C SER A 72 -2.66 -15.53 5.28
N ARG A 73 -1.46 -15.56 5.90
CA ARG A 73 -0.50 -16.67 5.75
C ARG A 73 -1.10 -18.03 6.08
N GLN A 74 -1.95 -18.10 7.10
CA GLN A 74 -2.65 -19.33 7.50
C GLN A 74 -3.63 -19.80 6.42
N ILE A 75 -4.39 -18.88 5.80
CA ILE A 75 -5.32 -19.22 4.73
C ILE A 75 -4.55 -19.63 3.48
N GLN A 76 -3.47 -18.93 3.14
CA GLN A 76 -2.59 -19.33 2.04
C GLN A 76 -2.09 -20.77 2.23
N ALA A 77 -1.68 -21.17 3.43
CA ALA A 77 -1.28 -22.55 3.70
C ALA A 77 -2.38 -23.57 3.40
N SER A 78 -3.66 -23.25 3.70
CA SER A 78 -4.80 -24.12 3.37
C SER A 78 -5.18 -24.13 1.88
N MET A 79 -4.75 -23.13 1.10
CA MET A 79 -5.03 -23.02 -0.34
C MET A 79 -3.95 -23.67 -1.21
N ARG A 80 -2.77 -23.96 -0.65
CA ARG A 80 -1.65 -24.51 -1.42
C ARG A 80 -1.93 -25.95 -1.85
N ASN A 81 -1.47 -26.28 -3.05
CA ASN A 81 -1.33 -27.69 -3.45
C ASN A 81 -0.04 -28.30 -2.86
N GLU A 82 0.16 -29.60 -3.08
CA GLU A 82 1.34 -30.35 -2.63
C GLU A 82 2.67 -29.78 -3.17
N ALA A 83 2.64 -29.17 -4.36
CA ALA A 83 3.80 -28.52 -4.99
C ALA A 83 4.05 -27.08 -4.48
N GLY A 84 3.34 -26.66 -3.43
CA GLY A 84 3.49 -25.34 -2.82
C GLY A 84 2.89 -24.19 -3.64
N ASN A 85 2.13 -24.48 -4.70
CA ASN A 85 1.52 -23.46 -5.55
C ASN A 85 0.25 -22.87 -4.96
N LEU A 86 0.03 -21.59 -5.22
CA LEU A 86 -1.25 -20.92 -5.00
C LEU A 86 -1.94 -20.69 -6.35
N PRO A 87 -3.28 -20.66 -6.40
CA PRO A 87 -3.99 -20.28 -7.61
C PRO A 87 -3.74 -18.80 -7.96
N ILE A 88 -4.43 -18.29 -8.98
CA ILE A 88 -4.55 -16.84 -9.16
C ILE A 88 -5.68 -16.36 -8.25
N LEU A 89 -5.42 -15.35 -7.42
CA LEU A 89 -6.43 -14.77 -6.54
C LEU A 89 -7.22 -13.71 -7.29
N ARG A 90 -8.55 -13.82 -7.27
CA ARG A 90 -9.48 -12.82 -7.80
C ARG A 90 -10.34 -12.26 -6.68
N LYS A 91 -10.49 -10.94 -6.61
CA LYS A 91 -11.39 -10.26 -5.68
C LYS A 91 -12.06 -9.07 -6.36
N GLU A 92 -13.36 -8.94 -6.15
CA GLU A 92 -14.10 -7.74 -6.52
C GLU A 92 -14.03 -6.70 -5.40
N PHE A 93 -13.98 -5.43 -5.76
CA PHE A 93 -14.06 -4.32 -4.81
C PHE A 93 -14.66 -3.09 -5.51
N GLN A 94 -15.13 -2.13 -4.72
CA GLN A 94 -15.67 -0.88 -5.24
C GLN A 94 -14.81 0.32 -4.85
N THR A 95 -14.51 1.16 -5.84
CA THR A 95 -13.76 2.40 -5.62
C THR A 95 -14.58 3.39 -4.76
N PRO A 96 -13.94 4.38 -4.12
CA PRO A 96 -14.67 5.46 -3.46
C PRO A 96 -15.65 6.20 -4.39
N ALA A 97 -15.37 6.23 -5.69
CA ALA A 97 -16.23 6.83 -6.72
C ALA A 97 -17.41 5.93 -7.16
N GLY A 98 -17.47 4.68 -6.68
CA GLY A 98 -18.57 3.76 -6.95
C GLY A 98 -18.33 2.79 -8.12
N GLU A 99 -17.16 2.84 -8.77
CA GLU A 99 -16.81 1.93 -9.88
C GLU A 99 -16.55 0.52 -9.36
N ILE A 100 -17.04 -0.48 -10.08
CA ILE A 100 -16.80 -1.89 -9.77
C ILE A 100 -15.50 -2.32 -10.44
N CYS A 101 -14.59 -2.85 -9.63
CA CYS A 101 -13.27 -3.29 -10.04
C CYS A 101 -13.05 -4.76 -9.68
N GLU A 102 -12.27 -5.45 -10.51
CA GLU A 102 -11.71 -6.75 -10.18
C GLU A 102 -10.19 -6.63 -10.01
N MET A 103 -9.69 -7.16 -8.91
CA MET A 103 -8.28 -7.38 -8.66
C MET A 103 -7.93 -8.83 -8.99
N GLU A 104 -6.88 -9.03 -9.79
CA GLU A 104 -6.20 -10.31 -9.99
C GLU A 104 -4.78 -10.23 -9.39
N LEU A 105 -4.41 -11.20 -8.55
CA LEU A 105 -3.06 -11.36 -8.02
C LEU A 105 -2.47 -12.70 -8.45
N LYS A 106 -1.38 -12.66 -9.20
CA LYS A 106 -0.51 -13.81 -9.42
C LYS A 106 0.47 -13.90 -8.24
N PRO A 107 0.59 -15.07 -7.58
CA PRO A 107 1.43 -15.19 -6.40
C PRO A 107 2.91 -15.04 -6.74
N ALA A 108 3.70 -14.61 -5.75
CA ALA A 108 5.14 -14.57 -5.81
C ALA A 108 5.73 -15.95 -5.46
N ARG A 109 6.50 -16.55 -6.38
CA ARG A 109 7.26 -17.78 -6.11
C ARG A 109 8.59 -17.40 -5.43
N ILE A 110 8.79 -17.83 -4.19
CA ILE A 110 10.02 -17.54 -3.42
C ILE A 110 10.55 -18.81 -2.72
N GLU A 111 11.85 -18.85 -2.48
CA GLU A 111 12.53 -19.95 -1.78
C GLU A 111 12.50 -19.72 -0.26
N VAL A 112 11.94 -20.66 0.50
CA VAL A 112 11.87 -20.60 1.97
C VAL A 112 12.34 -21.93 2.54
N GLY A 113 13.50 -21.92 3.21
CA GLY A 113 14.06 -23.12 3.82
C GLY A 113 14.46 -24.20 2.82
N GLY A 114 14.87 -23.82 1.60
CA GLY A 114 15.25 -24.73 0.52
C GLY A 114 14.09 -25.23 -0.33
N GLU A 115 12.86 -24.80 -0.05
CA GLU A 115 11.67 -25.16 -0.82
C GLU A 115 11.05 -23.93 -1.50
N GLU A 116 10.73 -24.05 -2.77
CA GLU A 116 9.98 -23.04 -3.51
C GLU A 116 8.49 -23.05 -3.16
N LYS A 117 7.95 -21.90 -2.76
CA LYS A 117 6.56 -21.73 -2.32
C LYS A 117 5.97 -20.42 -2.85
N ASP A 118 4.71 -20.47 -3.28
CA ASP A 118 3.97 -19.30 -3.80
C ASP A 118 3.35 -18.46 -2.68
N PHE A 119 3.47 -17.14 -2.65
CA PHE A 119 2.86 -16.31 -1.62
C PHE A 119 2.06 -15.16 -2.24
N TYR A 120 0.87 -14.89 -1.70
CA TYR A 120 0.26 -13.56 -1.87
C TYR A 120 0.82 -12.62 -0.80
N PRO A 121 0.83 -11.31 -1.02
CA PRO A 121 1.02 -10.36 0.08
C PRO A 121 -0.07 -10.55 1.16
N ALA A 122 0.31 -10.34 2.42
CA ALA A 122 -0.50 -10.49 3.61
C ALA A 122 -0.21 -9.34 4.59
N GLU A 123 -0.56 -9.51 5.87
CA GLU A 123 -0.39 -8.47 6.91
C GLU A 123 1.04 -7.94 7.03
N SER A 124 2.07 -8.78 6.94
CA SER A 124 3.46 -8.30 7.02
C SER A 124 3.78 -7.32 5.90
N GLU A 125 3.34 -7.61 4.69
CA GLU A 125 3.56 -6.77 3.51
C GLU A 125 2.72 -5.49 3.58
N GLU A 126 1.49 -5.54 4.12
CA GLU A 126 0.68 -4.35 4.39
C GLU A 126 1.43 -3.35 5.29
N LEU A 127 1.91 -3.84 6.43
CA LEU A 127 2.59 -3.02 7.44
C LEU A 127 3.90 -2.44 6.88
N ILE A 128 4.64 -3.24 6.10
CA ILE A 128 5.89 -2.79 5.48
C ILE A 128 5.61 -1.75 4.39
N GLU A 129 4.56 -1.90 3.57
CA GLU A 129 4.14 -0.88 2.60
C GLU A 129 3.81 0.44 3.32
N ASP A 130 3.02 0.39 4.41
CA ASP A 130 2.67 1.57 5.20
C ASP A 130 3.92 2.28 5.77
N ILE A 131 4.88 1.51 6.29
CA ILE A 131 6.15 2.05 6.81
C ILE A 131 6.99 2.67 5.69
N LEU A 132 7.10 2.01 4.53
CA LEU A 132 7.81 2.56 3.39
C LEU A 132 7.19 3.89 2.94
N ARG A 133 5.85 3.99 2.93
CA ARG A 133 5.16 5.25 2.62
C ARG A 133 5.42 6.34 3.66
N LYS A 134 5.55 6.00 4.95
CA LYS A 134 5.99 6.95 5.98
C LYS A 134 7.44 7.40 5.79
N ILE A 135 8.36 6.47 5.54
CA ILE A 135 9.77 6.79 5.26
C ILE A 135 9.89 7.67 4.02
N PHE A 136 9.08 7.41 3.00
CA PHE A 136 9.02 8.20 1.76
C PHE A 136 8.65 9.68 1.99
N LEU A 137 8.02 10.04 3.11
CA LEU A 137 7.71 11.43 3.47
C LEU A 137 8.88 12.13 4.16
N GLN A 138 9.90 11.39 4.60
CA GLN A 138 11.05 11.94 5.30
C GLN A 138 12.06 12.53 4.32
N GLN A 139 12.65 13.67 4.69
CA GLN A 139 13.67 14.32 3.89
C GLN A 139 14.80 13.35 3.54
N ARG A 140 15.27 13.39 2.29
CA ARG A 140 16.34 12.53 1.72
C ARG A 140 15.97 11.06 1.48
N HIS A 141 14.79 10.62 1.89
CA HIS A 141 14.33 9.25 1.70
C HIS A 141 13.38 9.08 0.52
N GLY A 142 12.59 10.08 0.16
CA GLY A 142 11.76 10.02 -1.05
C GLY A 142 12.35 10.75 -2.24
N PHE A 143 12.09 10.19 -3.42
CA PHE A 143 12.34 10.79 -4.72
C PHE A 143 11.11 10.58 -5.61
N HIS A 144 10.68 11.62 -6.32
CA HIS A 144 9.52 11.55 -7.21
C HIS A 144 9.83 12.25 -8.54
N ASP A 145 9.66 11.51 -9.63
CA ASP A 145 9.74 11.99 -11.01
C ASP A 145 8.32 12.03 -11.58
N SER A 146 7.78 13.24 -11.74
CA SER A 146 6.43 13.45 -12.25
C SER A 146 6.30 13.06 -13.72
N ASP A 147 7.36 13.24 -14.51
CA ASP A 147 7.35 13.03 -15.96
C ASP A 147 7.39 11.54 -16.30
N ARG A 148 8.04 10.74 -15.44
CA ARG A 148 8.16 9.28 -15.62
C ARG A 148 7.14 8.47 -14.81
N ASP A 149 6.25 9.12 -14.05
CA ASP A 149 5.36 8.46 -13.08
C ASP A 149 6.14 7.55 -12.10
N GLU A 150 7.28 8.01 -11.59
CA GLU A 150 8.13 7.22 -10.69
C GLU A 150 8.22 7.81 -9.30
N SER A 151 8.08 6.96 -8.29
CA SER A 151 8.25 7.32 -6.88
C SER A 151 9.13 6.28 -6.22
N TRP A 152 10.26 6.72 -5.69
CA TRP A 152 11.27 5.87 -5.09
C TRP A 152 11.44 6.19 -3.60
N CYS A 153 11.50 5.15 -2.78
CA CYS A 153 11.79 5.25 -1.36
C CYS A 153 13.14 4.61 -1.04
N LYS A 154 14.05 5.38 -0.49
CA LYS A 154 15.34 4.95 0.06
C LYS A 154 15.17 4.61 1.54
N PHE A 155 15.65 3.44 1.96
CA PHE A 155 15.48 2.95 3.33
C PHE A 155 16.61 2.00 3.74
N THR A 156 16.66 1.68 5.03
CA THR A 156 17.40 0.51 5.53
C THR A 156 16.41 -0.47 6.15
N ILE A 157 16.73 -1.77 6.15
CA ILE A 157 15.89 -2.78 6.83
C ILE A 157 15.74 -2.45 8.32
N ASN A 158 16.79 -1.89 8.94
CA ASN A 158 16.76 -1.42 10.32
C ASN A 158 15.70 -0.34 10.58
N MET A 159 15.43 0.57 9.62
CA MET A 159 14.36 1.56 9.77
C MET A 159 13.00 0.88 9.87
N ILE A 160 12.73 -0.11 9.01
CA ILE A 160 11.47 -0.86 9.01
C ILE A 160 11.31 -1.65 10.32
N VAL A 161 12.35 -2.36 10.75
CA VAL A 161 12.33 -3.14 12.00
C VAL A 161 12.12 -2.25 13.22
N LYS A 162 12.78 -1.09 13.28
CA LYS A 162 12.58 -0.12 14.38
C LYS A 162 11.17 0.43 14.41
N GLU A 163 10.62 0.80 13.25
CA GLU A 163 9.27 1.32 13.14
C GLU A 163 8.24 0.27 13.55
N LEU A 164 8.37 -0.99 13.09
CA LEU A 164 7.51 -2.09 13.55
C LEU A 164 7.56 -2.22 15.08
N LYS A 165 8.77 -2.23 15.65
CA LYS A 165 8.98 -2.40 17.10
C LYS A 165 8.33 -1.26 17.90
N ALA A 166 8.34 -0.04 17.38
CA ALA A 166 7.69 1.11 18.03
C ALA A 166 6.18 0.90 18.24
N PHE A 167 5.53 0.07 17.41
CA PHE A 167 4.13 -0.30 17.51
C PHE A 167 3.90 -1.71 18.09
N GLY A 168 4.89 -2.28 18.77
CA GLY A 168 4.80 -3.63 19.36
C GLY A 168 4.73 -4.76 18.32
N LYS A 169 5.05 -4.47 17.05
CA LYS A 169 5.11 -5.45 15.96
C LYS A 169 6.56 -5.89 15.79
N VAL A 170 6.80 -7.19 15.62
CA VAL A 170 8.17 -7.71 15.52
C VAL A 170 8.31 -8.52 14.25
N ARG A 171 9.33 -8.20 13.45
CA ARG A 171 9.82 -8.98 12.32
C ARG A 171 11.34 -8.97 12.35
N SER A 172 11.94 -10.09 12.02
CA SER A 172 13.36 -10.22 11.75
C SER A 172 13.72 -9.55 10.43
N HIS A 173 15.02 -9.28 10.23
CA HIS A 173 15.52 -8.78 8.95
C HIS A 173 15.18 -9.68 7.78
N GLU A 174 15.22 -11.01 7.96
CA GLU A 174 14.87 -11.97 6.92
C GLU A 174 13.37 -11.90 6.57
N GLU A 175 12.49 -11.79 7.57
CA GLU A 175 11.05 -11.63 7.32
C GLU A 175 10.74 -10.32 6.58
N VAL A 176 11.46 -9.23 6.88
CA VAL A 176 11.31 -7.96 6.13
C VAL A 176 11.80 -8.11 4.69
N LYS A 177 12.94 -8.78 4.46
CA LYS A 177 13.43 -9.05 3.10
C LYS A 177 12.46 -9.89 2.30
N GLN A 178 11.97 -10.98 2.91
CA GLN A 178 10.98 -11.87 2.32
C GLN A 178 9.71 -11.11 1.94
N ALA A 179 9.20 -10.25 2.82
CA ALA A 179 8.01 -9.44 2.53
C ALA A 179 8.22 -8.49 1.34
N LEU A 180 9.40 -7.86 1.24
CA LEU A 180 9.77 -7.03 0.09
C LEU A 180 9.83 -7.85 -1.19
N GLU A 181 10.44 -9.04 -1.15
CA GLU A 181 10.54 -9.96 -2.29
C GLU A 181 9.15 -10.46 -2.74
N ILE A 182 8.24 -10.74 -1.80
CA ILE A 182 6.85 -11.12 -2.11
C ILE A 182 6.14 -9.98 -2.85
N MET A 183 6.27 -8.73 -2.41
CA MET A 183 5.63 -7.60 -3.10
C MET A 183 6.28 -7.30 -4.47
N GLU A 184 7.58 -7.55 -4.60
CA GLU A 184 8.33 -7.39 -5.86
C GLU A 184 7.94 -8.46 -6.89
N ASN A 185 7.68 -9.70 -6.48
CA ASN A 185 7.39 -10.80 -7.38
C ASN A 185 5.88 -11.09 -7.55
N CYS A 186 5.01 -10.38 -6.82
CA CYS A 186 3.56 -10.55 -6.91
C CYS A 186 2.99 -9.59 -7.95
N ARG A 187 2.42 -10.14 -9.03
CA ARG A 187 1.84 -9.35 -10.12
C ARG A 187 0.37 -9.05 -9.87
N LEU A 188 0.07 -7.76 -9.78
CA LEU A 188 -1.26 -7.19 -9.64
C LEU A 188 -1.81 -6.75 -11.00
N THR A 189 -3.00 -7.22 -11.34
CA THR A 189 -3.79 -6.75 -12.47
C THR A 189 -5.11 -6.19 -11.96
N ILE A 190 -5.56 -5.07 -12.53
CA ILE A 190 -6.82 -4.43 -12.18
C ILE A 190 -7.66 -4.27 -13.45
N THR A 191 -8.91 -4.69 -13.35
CA THR A 191 -9.94 -4.52 -14.37
C THR A 191 -10.99 -3.57 -13.83
N VAL A 192 -11.34 -2.55 -14.59
CA VAL A 192 -12.39 -1.57 -14.24
C VAL A 192 -13.50 -1.70 -15.28
N ASN A 193 -14.74 -1.93 -14.84
CA ASN A 193 -15.91 -2.08 -15.73
C ASN A 193 -15.66 -3.07 -16.89
N GLY A 194 -15.00 -4.20 -16.61
CA GLY A 194 -14.70 -5.25 -17.59
C GLY A 194 -13.52 -4.99 -18.52
N LYS A 195 -12.81 -3.85 -18.40
CA LYS A 195 -11.60 -3.56 -19.18
C LYS A 195 -10.36 -3.56 -18.29
N GLN A 196 -9.33 -4.28 -18.70
CA GLN A 196 -8.04 -4.27 -18.00
C GLN A 196 -7.46 -2.85 -18.04
N ALA A 197 -7.31 -2.24 -16.86
CA ALA A 197 -6.86 -0.86 -16.69
C ALA A 197 -5.41 -0.77 -16.22
N TYR A 198 -4.91 -1.80 -15.53
CA TYR A 198 -3.59 -1.79 -14.92
C TYR A 198 -2.99 -3.20 -14.81
N SER A 199 -1.68 -3.33 -14.97
CA SER A 199 -0.93 -4.55 -14.64
C SER A 199 0.52 -4.20 -14.30
N SER A 200 0.95 -4.47 -13.07
CA SER A 200 2.35 -4.37 -12.63
C SER A 200 2.56 -5.17 -11.36
N ASN A 201 3.80 -5.26 -10.88
CA ASN A 201 4.07 -5.79 -9.54
C ASN A 201 3.69 -4.74 -8.47
N ILE A 202 3.52 -5.17 -7.22
CA ILE A 202 3.13 -4.25 -6.13
C ILE A 202 4.24 -3.24 -5.87
N LEU A 203 5.49 -3.72 -5.89
CA LEU A 203 6.70 -2.90 -5.98
C LEU A 203 7.30 -3.16 -7.36
N SER A 204 7.38 -2.12 -8.19
CA SER A 204 7.67 -2.27 -9.62
C SER A 204 9.14 -2.55 -9.92
N ASP A 205 10.05 -2.03 -9.08
CA ASP A 205 11.48 -2.29 -9.14
C ASP A 205 12.08 -2.22 -7.74
N LYS A 206 13.05 -3.06 -7.43
CA LYS A 206 13.86 -2.95 -6.23
C LYS A 206 15.32 -2.77 -6.62
N LEU A 207 15.94 -1.73 -6.08
CA LEU A 207 17.37 -1.57 -6.17
C LEU A 207 18.01 -2.09 -4.89
N LEU A 208 18.38 -3.37 -4.91
CA LEU A 208 19.28 -3.93 -3.92
C LEU A 208 20.70 -3.67 -4.40
N GLN A 209 21.46 -2.81 -3.70
CA GLN A 209 22.90 -2.81 -3.89
C GLN A 209 23.48 -4.16 -3.44
N ASP A 210 24.30 -4.71 -4.34
CA ASP A 210 25.18 -5.87 -4.32
C ASP A 210 24.93 -6.98 -3.26
N ARG A 211 24.57 -8.18 -3.75
CA ARG A 211 24.55 -9.45 -2.99
C ARG A 211 25.88 -9.73 -2.26
N ALA A 212 27.02 -9.20 -2.72
CA ALA A 212 28.32 -9.37 -2.04
C ALA A 212 28.53 -8.37 -0.88
N SER A 213 28.00 -7.15 -0.97
CA SER A 213 28.04 -6.14 0.12
C SER A 213 27.07 -6.45 1.27
N TYR A 214 26.06 -7.28 0.99
CA TYR A 214 24.98 -7.62 1.93
C TYR A 214 25.42 -8.48 3.12
N ARG A 215 26.50 -9.25 2.96
CA ARG A 215 27.03 -10.09 4.05
C ARG A 215 27.78 -9.30 5.12
N THR A 216 28.11 -8.02 4.87
CA THR A 216 29.04 -7.27 5.70
C THR A 216 28.50 -5.94 6.25
N ASN A 217 27.38 -5.37 5.75
CA ASN A 217 26.91 -4.06 6.23
C ASN A 217 25.38 -3.90 6.35
N SER A 218 24.86 -4.00 7.58
CA SER A 218 23.43 -3.80 7.93
C SER A 218 22.90 -2.37 7.69
N ASN A 219 23.80 -1.39 7.47
CA ASN A 219 23.47 0.02 7.29
C ASN A 219 23.47 0.48 5.81
N ALA A 220 23.62 -0.42 4.84
CA ALA A 220 23.55 -0.08 3.43
C ALA A 220 22.15 0.42 3.04
N LEU A 221 22.09 1.53 2.31
CA LEU A 221 20.84 2.13 1.83
C LEU A 221 20.29 1.30 0.66
N SER A 222 19.07 0.77 0.80
CA SER A 222 18.32 0.13 -0.28
C SER A 222 17.32 1.13 -0.86
N ALA A 223 16.86 0.92 -2.10
CA ALA A 223 15.77 1.69 -2.68
C ALA A 223 14.69 0.78 -3.27
N VAL A 224 13.45 1.25 -3.23
CA VAL A 224 12.33 0.57 -3.89
C VAL A 224 11.48 1.57 -4.65
N LYS A 225 11.02 1.15 -5.83
CA LYS A 225 10.09 1.89 -6.66
C LYS A 225 8.67 1.45 -6.34
N PHE A 226 7.85 2.41 -5.95
CA PHE A 226 6.42 2.18 -5.76
C PHE A 226 5.72 1.91 -7.10
N SER A 227 4.57 1.25 -7.00
CA SER A 227 3.61 1.12 -8.10
C SER A 227 3.34 2.48 -8.76
N SER A 228 3.27 2.50 -10.10
CA SER A 228 2.94 3.71 -10.86
C SER A 228 1.56 4.30 -10.50
N LEU A 229 0.65 3.52 -9.91
CA LEU A 229 -0.61 4.04 -9.36
C LEU A 229 -0.38 5.02 -8.19
N ILE A 230 0.65 4.77 -7.37
CA ILE A 230 1.04 5.69 -6.29
C ILE A 230 1.59 6.98 -6.88
N SER A 231 2.53 6.89 -7.83
CA SER A 231 3.09 8.06 -8.50
C SER A 231 2.02 8.90 -9.19
N ARG A 232 1.08 8.25 -9.90
CA ARG A 232 -0.03 8.94 -10.57
C ARG A 232 -0.99 9.60 -9.59
N ALA A 233 -1.24 8.99 -8.44
CA ALA A 233 -2.04 9.59 -7.39
C ALA A 233 -1.34 10.86 -6.81
N ILE A 234 -0.02 10.83 -6.65
CA ILE A 234 0.76 12.03 -6.27
C ILE A 234 0.63 13.12 -7.34
N ASN A 235 0.84 12.78 -8.62
CA ASN A 235 0.71 13.69 -9.75
C ASN A 235 -0.70 14.30 -9.89
N LYS A 236 -1.74 13.54 -9.54
CA LYS A 236 -3.14 13.96 -9.60
C LYS A 236 -3.67 14.58 -8.30
N PHE A 237 -2.83 14.67 -7.27
CA PHE A 237 -3.23 15.13 -5.94
C PHE A 237 -4.37 14.30 -5.32
N ASP A 238 -4.47 13.03 -5.70
CA ASP A 238 -5.48 12.06 -5.22
C ASP A 238 -4.95 11.31 -3.99
N TYR A 239 -4.76 12.08 -2.93
CA TYR A 239 -4.31 11.58 -1.64
C TYR A 239 -4.91 12.39 -0.50
N ARG A 240 -4.98 11.78 0.67
CA ARG A 240 -5.53 12.39 1.88
C ARG A 240 -4.68 12.02 3.09
N GLN A 241 -4.38 12.99 3.94
CA GLN A 241 -3.63 12.71 5.15
C GLN A 241 -4.47 11.90 6.15
N TYR A 242 -3.82 11.05 6.93
CA TYR A 242 -4.43 10.28 8.00
C TYR A 242 -3.44 10.04 9.14
N ASN A 243 -3.94 9.63 10.30
CA ASN A 243 -3.11 9.23 11.44
C ASN A 243 -2.59 7.80 11.22
N TYR A 244 -1.34 7.70 10.76
CA TYR A 244 -0.65 6.43 10.52
C TYR A 244 -0.39 5.68 11.83
N ALA A 245 -0.08 6.39 12.93
CA ALA A 245 0.17 5.76 14.22
C ALA A 245 -1.08 5.02 14.74
N ASP A 246 -2.27 5.61 14.55
CA ASP A 246 -3.53 4.96 14.87
C ASP A 246 -3.73 3.68 14.06
N ALA A 247 -3.53 3.71 12.74
CA ALA A 247 -3.56 2.49 11.91
C ALA A 247 -2.56 1.44 12.39
N MET A 248 -1.34 1.86 12.74
CA MET A 248 -0.29 0.95 13.20
C MET A 248 -0.53 0.41 14.61
N SER A 249 -1.35 1.06 15.43
CA SER A 249 -1.73 0.56 16.76
C SER A 249 -2.75 -0.58 16.69
N LEU A 250 -3.54 -0.63 15.61
CA LEU A 250 -4.57 -1.65 15.40
C LEU A 250 -3.94 -3.01 15.05
N LYS A 251 -4.44 -4.04 15.74
CA LYS A 251 -4.04 -5.45 15.66
C LYS A 251 -4.74 -6.15 14.51
N GLN A 252 -6.06 -5.98 14.35
CA GLN A 252 -6.78 -6.70 13.29
C GLN A 252 -6.56 -6.03 11.92
N PRO A 253 -6.20 -6.79 10.86
CA PRO A 253 -6.15 -6.25 9.50
C PRO A 253 -7.46 -5.61 9.05
N LEU A 254 -8.60 -6.17 9.46
CA LEU A 254 -9.92 -5.61 9.12
C LEU A 254 -10.17 -4.27 9.84
N ALA A 255 -9.71 -4.11 11.08
CA ALA A 255 -9.80 -2.83 11.79
C ALA A 255 -8.93 -1.77 11.11
N ARG A 256 -7.71 -2.12 10.70
CA ARG A 256 -6.83 -1.22 9.91
C ARG A 256 -7.48 -0.80 8.60
N TRP A 257 -8.01 -1.76 7.84
CA TRP A 257 -8.70 -1.49 6.58
C TRP A 257 -9.92 -0.57 6.79
N LEU A 258 -10.74 -0.83 7.81
CA LEU A 258 -11.88 0.01 8.16
C LEU A 258 -11.45 1.43 8.57
N PHE A 259 -10.41 1.55 9.39
CA PHE A 259 -9.87 2.85 9.79
C PHE A 259 -9.41 3.66 8.57
N LYS A 260 -8.62 3.05 7.66
CA LYS A 260 -8.18 3.69 6.42
C LYS A 260 -9.39 4.12 5.57
N ARG A 261 -10.41 3.27 5.43
CA ARG A 261 -11.66 3.61 4.72
C ARG A 261 -12.40 4.79 5.37
N LEU A 262 -12.48 4.83 6.71
CA LEU A 262 -13.12 5.92 7.43
C LEU A 262 -12.34 7.23 7.27
N ALA A 263 -11.02 7.19 7.38
CA ALA A 263 -10.17 8.37 7.21
C ALA A 263 -10.27 8.95 5.78
N ASP A 264 -10.47 8.09 4.78
CA ASP A 264 -10.71 8.47 3.39
C ASP A 264 -12.13 9.03 3.15
N ARG A 265 -13.16 8.36 3.67
CA ARG A 265 -14.57 8.58 3.26
C ARG A 265 -15.44 9.31 4.28
N PHE A 266 -15.12 9.29 5.57
CA PHE A 266 -15.91 9.97 6.62
C PHE A 266 -15.49 11.44 6.79
N ILE A 267 -15.51 12.19 5.70
CA ILE A 267 -14.98 13.55 5.58
C ILE A 267 -15.75 14.55 6.46
N ASN A 268 -17.06 14.36 6.60
CA ASN A 268 -17.96 15.25 7.35
C ASN A 268 -18.23 14.78 8.78
N ALA A 269 -17.29 14.05 9.40
CA ALA A 269 -17.40 13.65 10.80
C ALA A 269 -17.51 14.88 11.72
N GLY A 270 -18.47 14.86 12.63
CA GLY A 270 -18.76 15.95 13.56
C GLY A 270 -19.59 15.44 14.75
N ILE A 271 -19.69 16.26 15.81
CA ILE A 271 -20.42 15.89 17.04
C ILE A 271 -21.88 15.61 16.73
N ASP A 272 -22.52 16.50 15.96
CA ASP A 272 -23.92 16.41 15.54
C ASP A 272 -24.07 15.85 14.12
N ALA A 273 -22.99 15.30 13.54
CA ALA A 273 -23.04 14.72 12.22
C ALA A 273 -23.76 13.36 12.26
N PRO A 274 -24.47 12.98 11.19
CA PRO A 274 -25.06 11.65 11.10
C PRO A 274 -23.97 10.58 11.19
N ALA A 275 -24.34 9.43 11.77
CA ALA A 275 -23.46 8.28 11.83
C ALA A 275 -23.06 7.81 10.44
N TYR A 276 -21.81 7.35 10.31
CA TYR A 276 -21.33 6.75 9.06
C TYR A 276 -21.89 5.34 8.93
N LYS A 277 -22.74 5.14 7.92
CA LYS A 277 -23.37 3.86 7.65
C LYS A 277 -22.44 2.95 6.85
N ILE A 278 -22.26 1.71 7.30
CA ILE A 278 -21.67 0.63 6.51
C ILE A 278 -22.61 -0.58 6.47
N ILE A 279 -22.57 -1.32 5.37
CA ILE A 279 -23.33 -2.55 5.17
C ILE A 279 -22.33 -3.71 5.14
N PHE A 280 -22.61 -4.79 5.87
CA PHE A 280 -21.68 -5.92 6.00
C PHE A 280 -21.30 -6.51 4.62
N THR A 281 -22.27 -6.72 3.73
CA THR A 281 -22.00 -7.27 2.38
C THR A 281 -21.02 -6.43 1.56
N GLU A 282 -21.08 -5.10 1.66
CA GLU A 282 -20.12 -4.20 0.99
C GLU A 282 -18.71 -4.32 1.58
N ILE A 283 -18.62 -4.41 2.92
CA ILE A 283 -17.35 -4.54 3.62
C ILE A 283 -16.72 -5.92 3.38
N ASP A 284 -17.53 -6.98 3.33
CA ASP A 284 -17.12 -8.35 3.01
C ASP A 284 -16.51 -8.42 1.60
N ARG A 285 -17.20 -7.82 0.62
CA ARG A 285 -16.70 -7.69 -0.75
C ARG A 285 -15.42 -6.87 -0.80
N ASP A 286 -15.47 -5.61 -0.37
CA ASP A 286 -14.40 -4.63 -0.62
C ASP A 286 -13.12 -4.94 0.16
N SER A 287 -13.20 -5.49 1.38
CA SER A 287 -12.02 -5.83 2.18
C SER A 287 -11.39 -7.16 1.76
N GLY A 288 -12.22 -8.13 1.37
CA GLY A 288 -11.80 -9.51 1.10
C GLY A 288 -11.23 -10.25 2.31
N LEU A 289 -11.25 -9.67 3.53
CA LEU A 289 -10.54 -10.17 4.72
C LEU A 289 -11.32 -11.21 5.53
N MET A 290 -12.59 -11.45 5.22
CA MET A 290 -13.46 -12.36 5.96
C MET A 290 -13.72 -13.63 5.14
N HIS A 291 -13.09 -14.74 5.54
CA HIS A 291 -13.07 -15.98 4.75
C HIS A 291 -13.95 -17.10 5.32
N HIS A 292 -14.57 -16.87 6.48
CA HIS A 292 -15.39 -17.89 7.12
C HIS A 292 -16.65 -18.19 6.29
N ARG A 293 -17.00 -19.48 6.13
CA ARG A 293 -18.16 -19.91 5.31
C ARG A 293 -19.49 -19.35 5.81
N LEU A 294 -19.67 -19.31 7.14
CA LEU A 294 -20.88 -18.79 7.79
C LEU A 294 -20.88 -17.26 7.84
N VAL A 295 -21.94 -16.65 7.30
CA VAL A 295 -22.19 -15.20 7.32
C VAL A 295 -22.17 -14.64 8.74
N THR A 296 -22.80 -15.31 9.70
CA THR A 296 -22.83 -14.88 11.11
C THR A 296 -21.44 -14.74 11.72
N ARG A 297 -20.51 -15.63 11.38
CA ARG A 297 -19.12 -15.56 11.86
C ARG A 297 -18.35 -14.42 11.19
N ARG A 298 -18.62 -14.14 9.91
CA ARG A 298 -18.04 -12.97 9.22
C ARG A 298 -18.58 -11.66 9.79
N ILE A 299 -19.87 -11.58 10.08
CA ILE A 299 -20.46 -10.43 10.80
C ILE A 299 -19.79 -10.25 12.17
N GLU A 300 -19.54 -11.33 12.91
CA GLU A 300 -18.81 -11.23 14.19
C GLU A 300 -17.37 -10.73 13.98
N THR A 301 -16.68 -11.15 12.93
CA THR A 301 -15.35 -10.61 12.58
C THR A 301 -15.40 -9.10 12.31
N LEU A 302 -16.41 -8.63 11.56
CA LEU A 302 -16.62 -7.20 11.34
C LEU A 302 -16.91 -6.47 12.66
N LYS A 303 -17.76 -7.05 13.50
CA LYS A 303 -18.09 -6.49 14.82
C LYS A 303 -16.85 -6.34 15.69
N MET A 304 -16.01 -7.38 15.79
CA MET A 304 -14.74 -7.32 16.53
C MET A 304 -13.80 -6.24 15.99
N ALA A 305 -13.76 -6.02 14.68
CA ALA A 305 -12.97 -4.96 14.09
C ALA A 305 -13.53 -3.56 14.43
N VAL A 306 -14.85 -3.39 14.46
CA VAL A 306 -15.50 -2.14 14.88
C VAL A 306 -15.31 -1.88 16.37
N GLU A 307 -15.37 -2.92 17.21
CA GLU A 307 -15.09 -2.82 18.64
C GLU A 307 -13.66 -2.37 18.91
N GLU A 308 -12.67 -2.89 18.17
CA GLU A 308 -11.29 -2.42 18.26
C GLU A 308 -11.14 -0.93 17.88
N LEU A 309 -11.93 -0.43 16.93
CA LEU A 309 -11.96 1.01 16.61
C LEU A 309 -12.58 1.86 17.75
N VAL A 310 -13.50 1.30 18.53
CA VAL A 310 -14.01 1.96 19.74
C VAL A 310 -12.95 1.96 20.84
N GLU A 311 -12.32 0.80 21.09
CA GLU A 311 -11.28 0.65 22.11
C GLU A 311 -10.05 1.54 21.86
N SER A 312 -9.65 1.71 20.60
CA SER A 312 -8.56 2.60 20.18
C SER A 312 -8.95 4.09 20.17
N GLY A 313 -10.23 4.41 20.43
CA GLY A 313 -10.74 5.77 20.48
C GLY A 313 -10.88 6.43 19.09
N VAL A 314 -10.94 5.66 18.01
CA VAL A 314 -11.32 6.16 16.67
C VAL A 314 -12.84 6.42 16.62
N LEU A 315 -13.62 5.49 17.17
CA LEU A 315 -15.06 5.60 17.28
C LEU A 315 -15.45 5.86 18.74
N MET A 316 -16.53 6.62 18.93
CA MET A 316 -17.15 6.80 20.26
C MET A 316 -18.04 5.60 20.59
N ARG A 317 -18.85 5.18 19.62
CA ARG A 317 -19.81 4.08 19.73
C ARG A 317 -20.22 3.60 18.34
N TYR A 318 -20.88 2.45 18.29
CA TYR A 318 -21.54 1.96 17.09
C TYR A 318 -22.91 1.36 17.45
N GLU A 319 -23.79 1.30 16.45
CA GLU A 319 -25.04 0.56 16.52
C GLU A 319 -25.05 -0.49 15.41
N MET A 320 -25.54 -1.70 15.69
CA MET A 320 -25.62 -2.78 14.71
C MET A 320 -27.05 -3.27 14.60
N ASN A 321 -27.58 -3.28 13.38
CA ASN A 321 -28.90 -3.80 13.05
C ASN A 321 -28.75 -4.98 12.08
N SER A 322 -29.08 -6.19 12.54
CA SER A 322 -29.04 -7.38 11.68
C SER A 322 -30.22 -7.41 10.70
N ILE A 323 -29.94 -7.71 9.44
CA ILE A 323 -30.95 -7.96 8.40
C ILE A 323 -31.19 -9.47 8.34
N LYS A 324 -32.46 -9.86 8.44
CA LYS A 324 -32.88 -11.27 8.46
C LYS A 324 -33.75 -11.59 7.26
N ASP A 325 -33.53 -12.77 6.70
CA ASP A 325 -34.44 -13.45 5.78
C ASP A 325 -35.05 -14.64 6.53
N GLY A 326 -36.32 -14.51 6.94
CA GLY A 326 -36.96 -15.40 7.90
C GLY A 326 -36.18 -15.49 9.22
N LYS A 327 -35.67 -16.68 9.55
CA LYS A 327 -34.87 -16.93 10.77
C LYS A 327 -33.37 -16.71 10.58
N LYS A 328 -32.89 -16.55 9.33
CA LYS A 328 -31.47 -16.50 8.99
C LYS A 328 -30.99 -15.05 8.91
N ILE A 329 -29.87 -14.75 9.56
CA ILE A 329 -29.18 -13.47 9.37
C ILE A 329 -28.46 -13.52 8.03
N VAL A 330 -28.78 -12.57 7.16
CA VAL A 330 -28.23 -12.49 5.79
C VAL A 330 -27.29 -11.31 5.62
N ASP A 331 -27.46 -10.24 6.41
CA ASP A 331 -26.64 -9.04 6.35
C ASP A 331 -26.71 -8.27 7.70
N ALA A 332 -25.96 -7.19 7.82
CA ALA A 332 -26.02 -6.29 8.97
C ALA A 332 -25.63 -4.85 8.56
N VAL A 333 -26.32 -3.87 9.15
CA VAL A 333 -26.00 -2.44 8.99
C VAL A 333 -25.35 -1.97 10.27
N PHE A 334 -24.20 -1.30 10.14
CA PHE A 334 -23.53 -0.65 11.26
C PHE A 334 -23.60 0.87 11.09
N MET A 335 -23.98 1.56 12.16
CA MET A 335 -23.96 3.02 12.24
C MET A 335 -22.82 3.43 13.15
N LEU A 336 -21.79 4.06 12.59
CA LEU A 336 -20.54 4.37 13.28
C LEU A 336 -20.52 5.85 13.70
N HIS A 337 -20.31 6.11 15.00
CA HIS A 337 -20.21 7.46 15.54
C HIS A 337 -18.74 7.78 15.82
N ALA A 338 -18.22 8.82 15.16
CA ALA A 338 -16.84 9.27 15.31
C ALA A 338 -16.54 9.74 16.74
N SER A 339 -15.34 9.47 17.24
CA SER A 339 -14.87 10.04 18.49
C SER A 339 -14.43 11.50 18.31
N MET A 340 -14.28 12.23 19.42
CA MET A 340 -13.71 13.57 19.39
C MET A 340 -12.26 13.60 18.88
N LYS A 341 -11.49 12.52 19.10
CA LYS A 341 -10.13 12.37 18.58
C LYS A 341 -10.16 12.31 17.06
N PHE A 342 -10.94 11.39 16.50
CA PHE A 342 -11.06 11.22 15.05
C PHE A 342 -11.64 12.46 14.35
N ILE A 343 -12.63 13.14 14.96
CA ILE A 343 -13.17 14.40 14.43
C ILE A 343 -12.08 15.47 14.29
N LYS A 344 -11.18 15.61 15.27
CA LYS A 344 -10.07 16.57 15.19
C LYS A 344 -9.11 16.22 14.04
N GLU A 345 -8.81 14.95 13.86
CA GLU A 345 -7.99 14.46 12.74
C GLU A 345 -8.64 14.74 11.39
N MET A 346 -9.94 14.50 11.26
CA MET A 346 -10.68 14.78 10.02
C MET A 346 -10.74 16.26 9.70
N LYS A 347 -10.87 17.14 10.71
CA LYS A 347 -10.76 18.59 10.52
C LYS A 347 -9.40 19.01 9.99
N ALA A 348 -8.31 18.47 10.55
CA ALA A 348 -6.95 18.73 10.06
C ALA A 348 -6.77 18.22 8.62
N ALA A 349 -7.26 17.01 8.33
CA ALA A 349 -7.21 16.44 6.98
C ALA A 349 -8.00 17.27 5.96
N ASN A 350 -9.17 17.78 6.32
CA ASN A 350 -9.96 18.68 5.47
C ASN A 350 -9.27 20.02 5.23
N ALA A 351 -8.67 20.61 6.27
CA ALA A 351 -7.89 21.84 6.14
C ALA A 351 -6.70 21.64 5.19
N ARG A 352 -5.97 20.52 5.31
CA ARG A 352 -4.91 20.18 4.36
C ARG A 352 -5.45 19.97 2.94
N GLN A 353 -6.56 19.26 2.77
CA GLN A 353 -7.12 19.01 1.43
C GLN A 353 -7.47 20.32 0.71
N LYS A 354 -7.94 21.34 1.46
CA LYS A 354 -8.18 22.68 0.92
C LYS A 354 -6.88 23.33 0.43
N ILE A 355 -5.80 23.25 1.21
CA ILE A 355 -4.47 23.76 0.81
C ILE A 355 -3.96 23.04 -0.44
N VAL A 356 -4.08 21.70 -0.48
CA VAL A 356 -3.66 20.88 -1.62
C VAL A 356 -4.42 21.30 -2.88
N LYS A 357 -5.74 21.47 -2.80
CA LYS A 357 -6.59 21.91 -3.91
C LYS A 357 -6.25 23.32 -4.39
N GLU A 358 -5.98 24.25 -3.48
CA GLU A 358 -5.58 25.62 -3.84
C GLU A 358 -4.22 25.65 -4.54
N LYS A 359 -3.26 24.84 -4.09
CA LYS A 359 -1.92 24.74 -4.70
C LYS A 359 -1.95 23.98 -6.03
N SER A 360 -2.71 22.89 -6.14
CA SER A 360 -2.81 22.12 -7.39
C SER A 360 -3.39 22.94 -8.54
N LEU A 361 -4.36 23.82 -8.26
CA LEU A 361 -4.88 24.78 -9.25
C LEU A 361 -3.85 25.79 -9.75
N ARG A 362 -2.79 26.07 -8.98
CA ARG A 362 -1.68 26.94 -9.41
C ARG A 362 -0.65 26.16 -10.23
N LEU A 363 -0.43 24.90 -9.89
CA LEU A 363 0.51 24.00 -10.57
C LEU A 363 0.00 23.57 -11.96
N THR A 364 -1.30 23.34 -12.09
CA THR A 364 -1.95 22.93 -13.36
C THR A 364 -2.18 24.08 -14.35
N LYS A 365 -2.00 25.34 -13.93
CA LYS A 365 -2.13 26.54 -14.78
C LYS A 365 -0.82 27.02 -15.39
N LYS A 366 0.31 26.46 -14.94
CA LYS A 366 1.63 26.65 -15.56
C LYS A 366 1.88 25.51 -16.52
#